data_AF-A0A246K6X1-F1
#
_entry.id   AF-A0A246K6X1-F1
#
_cell.length_a   1.000
_cell.length_b   1.000
_cell.length_c   1.000
_cell.angle_alpha   90.00
_cell.angle_beta   90.00
_cell.angle_gamma   90.00
#
_symmetry.space_group_name_H-M   'P 1'
#
loop_
_entity.id
_entity.type
_entity.pdbx_description
1 polymer ?
#
loop_
_entity_poly.entity_id
_entity_poly.type
_entity_poly.pdbx_seq_one_letter_code
_entity_poly.pdbx_strand_id
1 'polypeptide(L)'
;MALSACATTTSQTPLPEAKNLALGQQAYADGPIVQPVEVLEDSRCPADVMCAWAGRVRVKMLWIRSGGRQQEFEVTLGQRTQLADGSILLERVTPERRSAAKVIKPADYRFDFRFDGGY
;
A
#
# COMPACT_ATOMS: atom_id res chain seq x y z
N MET A 1 -16.78 -23.43 -46.07
CA MET A 1 -16.45 -23.71 -44.66
C MET A 1 -16.00 -22.41 -44.02
N ALA A 2 -16.82 -21.82 -43.15
CA ALA A 2 -16.51 -20.55 -42.50
C ALA A 2 -16.01 -20.85 -41.08
N LEU A 3 -14.75 -20.50 -40.79
CA LEU A 3 -14.16 -20.62 -39.46
C LEU A 3 -14.53 -19.35 -38.67
N SER A 4 -15.44 -19.49 -37.70
CA SER A 4 -15.67 -18.46 -36.68
C SER A 4 -14.58 -18.56 -35.62
N ALA A 5 -13.83 -17.46 -35.42
CA ALA A 5 -12.89 -17.32 -34.33
C ALA A 5 -13.58 -16.59 -33.16
N CYS A 6 -13.72 -17.26 -32.02
CA CYS A 6 -14.09 -16.60 -30.77
C CYS A 6 -12.83 -15.97 -30.17
N ALA A 7 -12.75 -14.64 -30.20
CA ALA A 7 -11.74 -13.91 -29.44
C ALA A 7 -12.19 -13.84 -27.97
N THR A 8 -11.55 -14.61 -27.09
CA THR A 8 -11.71 -14.48 -25.63
C THR A 8 -10.88 -13.28 -25.18
N THR A 9 -11.49 -12.09 -25.14
CA THR A 9 -10.92 -10.94 -24.46
C THR A 9 -10.96 -11.22 -22.96
N THR A 10 -9.83 -11.67 -22.39
CA THR A 10 -9.66 -11.67 -20.94
C THR A 10 -9.65 -10.23 -20.47
N SER A 11 -10.78 -9.75 -19.96
CA SER A 11 -10.89 -8.47 -19.26
C SER A 11 -10.13 -8.58 -17.92
N GLN A 12 -8.80 -8.52 -17.97
CA GLN A 12 -8.00 -8.25 -16.78
C GLN A 12 -8.24 -6.78 -16.44
N THR A 13 -9.07 -6.50 -15.43
CA THR A 13 -9.18 -5.15 -14.88
C THR A 13 -7.77 -4.71 -14.47
N PRO A 14 -7.27 -3.56 -14.99
CA PRO A 14 -5.99 -3.04 -14.58
C PRO A 14 -5.95 -2.89 -13.06
N LEU A 15 -4.81 -3.24 -12.45
CA LEU A 15 -4.61 -2.98 -11.03
C LEU A 15 -4.77 -1.46 -10.77
N PRO A 16 -5.35 -1.08 -9.61
CA PRO A 16 -5.44 0.33 -9.24
C PRO A 16 -4.05 0.92 -9.04
N GLU A 17 -3.94 2.23 -9.20
CA GLU A 17 -2.78 2.99 -8.73
C GLU A 17 -2.60 2.81 -7.23
N ALA A 18 -1.37 3.00 -6.74
CA ALA A 18 -1.04 2.85 -5.32
C ALA A 18 -1.52 4.02 -4.44
N LYS A 19 -2.77 4.47 -4.64
CA LYS A 19 -3.46 5.52 -3.88
C LYS A 19 -4.74 4.96 -3.26
N ASN A 20 -5.05 5.41 -2.05
CA ASN A 20 -6.25 5.05 -1.29
C ASN A 20 -6.45 3.52 -1.16
N LEU A 21 -5.36 2.77 -0.95
CA LEU A 21 -5.40 1.31 -0.87
C LEU A 21 -5.95 0.84 0.46
N ALA A 22 -6.89 -0.11 0.45
CA ALA A 22 -7.26 -0.86 1.63
C ALA A 22 -6.22 -1.94 1.96
N LEU A 23 -6.21 -2.43 3.21
CA LEU A 23 -5.48 -3.65 3.55
C LEU A 23 -5.95 -4.82 2.67
N GLY A 24 -5.00 -5.59 2.15
CA GLY A 24 -5.24 -6.71 1.24
C GLY A 24 -5.47 -6.30 -0.21
N GLN A 25 -5.49 -5.01 -0.55
CA GLN A 25 -5.65 -4.58 -1.95
C GLN A 25 -4.31 -4.53 -2.67
N GLN A 26 -4.20 -5.20 -3.82
CA GLN A 26 -3.02 -5.09 -4.69
C GLN A 26 -3.09 -3.83 -5.52
N ALA A 27 -1.95 -3.22 -5.81
CA ALA A 27 -1.84 -2.03 -6.62
C ALA A 27 -0.55 -1.99 -7.43
N TYR A 28 -0.61 -1.27 -8.56
CA TYR A 28 0.56 -0.92 -9.34
C TYR A 28 1.13 0.40 -8.82
N ALA A 29 2.38 0.37 -8.35
CA ALA A 29 3.08 1.55 -7.82
C ALA A 29 4.15 2.01 -8.80
N ASP A 30 3.77 2.40 -10.01
CA ASP A 30 4.67 2.91 -11.06
C ASP A 30 5.90 2.03 -11.34
N GLY A 31 5.74 0.71 -11.17
CA GLY A 31 6.81 -0.28 -11.37
C GLY A 31 6.48 -1.59 -10.65
N PRO A 32 6.71 -1.71 -9.34
CA PRO A 32 6.36 -2.88 -8.56
C PRO A 32 4.84 -3.01 -8.31
N ILE A 33 4.37 -4.26 -8.26
CA ILE A 33 3.03 -4.58 -7.73
C ILE A 33 3.16 -4.81 -6.22
N VAL A 34 2.44 -4.03 -5.43
CA VAL A 34 2.52 -4.04 -3.97
C VAL A 34 1.15 -4.26 -3.32
N GLN A 35 1.17 -4.75 -2.09
CA GLN A 35 -0.03 -5.01 -1.29
C GLN A 35 0.25 -4.74 0.19
N PRO A 36 -0.43 -3.77 0.83
CA PRO A 36 -0.38 -3.65 2.28
C PRO A 36 -1.20 -4.77 2.90
N VAL A 37 -0.62 -5.53 3.84
CA VAL A 37 -1.30 -6.70 4.42
C VAL A 37 -1.63 -6.54 5.90
N GLU A 38 -0.84 -5.74 6.63
CA GLU A 38 -1.02 -5.58 8.07
C GLU A 38 -0.43 -4.26 8.57
N VAL A 39 -1.12 -3.60 9.51
CA VAL A 39 -0.55 -2.49 10.27
C VAL A 39 0.17 -3.07 11.49
N LEU A 40 1.50 -3.03 11.47
CA LEU A 40 2.35 -3.56 12.54
C LEU A 40 2.40 -2.62 13.75
N GLU A 41 2.34 -1.31 13.48
CA GLU A 41 2.35 -0.27 14.51
C GLU A 41 1.57 0.94 14.01
N ASP A 42 0.72 1.51 14.86
CA ASP A 42 0.14 2.84 14.66
C ASP A 42 0.14 3.60 15.98
N SER A 43 1.26 4.27 16.22
CA SER A 43 1.54 5.09 17.41
C SER A 43 1.45 6.59 17.12
N ARG A 44 0.87 6.98 15.96
CA ARG A 44 0.75 8.38 15.54
C ARG A 44 0.21 9.25 16.67
N CYS A 45 0.86 10.38 16.92
CA CYS A 45 0.32 11.39 17.82
C CYS A 45 -1.10 11.78 17.35
N PRO A 46 -2.11 11.70 18.22
CA PRO A 46 -3.45 12.14 17.86
C PRO A 46 -3.46 13.61 17.43
N ALA A 47 -4.23 13.92 16.39
CA ALA A 47 -4.29 15.28 15.83
C ALA A 47 -4.86 16.33 16.80
N ASP A 48 -5.50 15.88 17.89
CA ASP A 48 -6.11 16.70 18.94
C ASP A 48 -5.26 16.81 20.22
N VAL A 49 -4.02 16.32 20.22
CA VAL A 49 -3.14 16.31 21.40
C VAL A 49 -1.71 16.75 21.06
N MET A 50 -1.04 17.38 22.02
CA MET A 50 0.40 17.67 21.95
C MET A 50 1.21 16.52 22.55
N CYS A 51 1.88 15.74 21.70
CA CYS A 51 2.74 14.65 22.16
C CYS A 51 4.19 15.10 22.36
N ALA A 52 4.87 14.52 23.36
CA ALA A 52 6.32 14.67 23.51
C ALA A 52 7.10 13.97 22.38
N TRP A 53 6.50 12.94 21.76
CA TRP A 53 7.07 12.15 20.67
C TRP A 53 6.05 12.03 19.53
N ALA A 54 6.48 12.11 18.28
CA ALA A 54 5.57 12.12 17.12
C ALA A 54 4.86 10.78 16.86
N GLY A 55 5.42 9.66 17.34
CA GLY A 55 4.97 8.32 16.99
C GLY A 55 5.28 7.95 15.53
N ARG A 56 4.79 6.79 15.08
CA ARG A 56 4.99 6.31 13.69
C ARG A 56 3.89 5.34 13.26
N VAL A 57 3.87 5.04 11.96
CA VAL A 57 3.10 3.93 11.39
C VAL A 57 4.04 2.99 10.67
N ARG A 58 4.00 1.69 11.01
CA ARG A 58 4.70 0.62 10.29
C ARG A 58 3.68 -0.31 9.66
N VAL A 59 3.87 -0.61 8.38
CA VAL A 59 2.97 -1.47 7.60
C VAL A 59 3.78 -2.60 7.00
N LYS A 60 3.28 -3.82 7.16
CA LYS A 60 3.77 -5.00 6.47
C LYS A 60 3.22 -4.99 5.05
N MET A 61 4.11 -5.20 4.09
CA MET A 61 3.82 -5.16 2.66
C MET A 61 4.22 -6.48 2.01
N LEU A 62 3.54 -6.84 0.93
CA LEU A 62 3.99 -7.86 -0.03
C LEU A 62 4.37 -7.18 -1.34
N TRP A 63 5.54 -7.53 -1.86
CA TRP A 63 5.93 -7.27 -3.24
C TRP A 63 5.65 -8.51 -4.07
N ILE A 64 4.78 -8.36 -5.07
CA ILE A 64 4.39 -9.42 -5.98
C ILE A 64 5.31 -9.33 -7.21
N ARG A 65 6.25 -10.26 -7.30
CA ARG A 65 7.23 -10.35 -8.40
C ARG A 65 6.65 -11.10 -9.60
N SER A 66 7.37 -11.05 -10.72
CA SER A 66 7.09 -11.89 -11.87
C SER A 66 7.00 -13.37 -11.48
N GLY A 67 6.03 -14.07 -12.06
CA GLY A 67 5.72 -15.47 -11.70
C GLY A 67 4.93 -15.64 -10.40
N GLY A 68 4.41 -14.56 -9.81
CA GLY A 68 3.51 -14.62 -8.65
C GLY A 68 4.21 -14.83 -7.30
N ARG A 69 5.55 -14.83 -7.27
CA ARG A 69 6.32 -14.93 -6.03
C ARG A 69 6.11 -13.69 -5.17
N GLN A 70 5.78 -13.89 -3.91
CA GLN A 70 5.61 -12.82 -2.93
C GLN A 70 6.89 -12.66 -2.10
N GLN A 71 7.30 -11.41 -1.87
CA GLN A 71 8.37 -11.06 -0.95
C GLN A 71 7.86 -10.07 0.09
N GLU A 72 7.99 -10.40 1.36
CA GLU A 72 7.61 -9.51 2.46
C GLU A 72 8.63 -8.38 2.63
N PHE A 73 8.14 -7.20 2.98
CA PHE A 73 8.96 -6.08 3.44
C PHE A 73 8.12 -5.15 4.33
N GLU A 74 8.77 -4.21 5.01
CA GLU A 74 8.10 -3.22 5.85
C GLU A 74 8.31 -1.81 5.32
N VAL A 75 7.32 -0.95 5.53
CA VAL A 75 7.42 0.48 5.25
C VAL A 75 7.01 1.27 6.48
N THR A 76 7.63 2.44 6.65
CA THR A 76 7.27 3.39 7.72
C THR A 76 6.77 4.68 7.09
N LEU A 77 5.68 5.25 7.64
CA LEU A 77 5.10 6.50 7.15
C LEU A 77 6.15 7.62 7.09
N GLY A 78 6.29 8.26 5.93
CA GLY A 78 7.24 9.34 5.70
C GLY A 78 8.69 8.88 5.44
N GLN A 79 8.99 7.58 5.48
CA GLN A 79 10.32 7.04 5.22
C GLN A 79 10.39 6.29 3.90
N ARG A 80 11.48 6.50 3.14
CA ARG A 80 11.77 5.76 1.91
C ARG A 80 12.34 4.39 2.25
N THR A 81 11.81 3.36 1.62
CA THR A 81 12.28 1.97 1.73
C THR A 81 12.72 1.47 0.36
N GLN A 82 13.89 0.85 0.28
CA GLN A 82 14.38 0.31 -0.99
C GLN A 82 13.49 -0.82 -1.48
N LEU A 83 13.07 -0.76 -2.75
CA LEU A 83 12.22 -1.76 -3.38
C LEU A 83 12.53 -1.82 -4.87
N ALA A 84 12.73 -3.04 -5.39
CA ALA A 84 13.15 -3.25 -6.78
C ALA A 84 14.42 -2.43 -7.12
N ASP A 85 14.33 -1.57 -8.13
CA ASP A 85 15.36 -0.67 -8.65
C ASP A 85 15.23 0.78 -8.12
N GLY A 86 14.30 1.03 -7.19
CA GLY A 86 14.04 2.34 -6.63
C GLY A 86 13.68 2.30 -5.15
N SER A 87 12.86 3.25 -4.74
CA SER A 87 12.36 3.33 -3.37
C SER A 87 10.85 3.57 -3.33
N ILE A 88 10.19 2.97 -2.34
CA ILE A 88 8.79 3.22 -2.05
C ILE A 88 8.65 4.07 -0.79
N LEU A 89 7.77 5.05 -0.83
CA LEU A 89 7.39 5.91 0.28
C LEU A 89 5.93 5.64 0.63
N LEU A 90 5.66 5.31 1.90
CA LEU A 90 4.32 5.44 2.46
C LEU A 90 4.07 6.93 2.72
N GLU A 91 3.30 7.58 1.85
CA GLU A 91 3.05 9.02 1.86
C GLU A 91 1.96 9.41 2.86
N ARG A 92 0.91 8.59 2.95
CA ARG A 92 -0.26 8.89 3.78
C ARG A 92 -0.89 7.63 4.34
N VAL A 93 -1.38 7.76 5.56
CA VAL A 93 -2.23 6.77 6.24
C VAL A 93 -3.47 7.49 6.73
N THR A 94 -4.65 7.04 6.34
CA THR A 94 -5.93 7.54 6.87
C THR A 94 -6.74 6.40 7.50
N PRO A 95 -7.64 6.70 8.46
CA PRO A 95 -7.88 8.01 9.08
C PRO A 95 -6.71 8.48 9.95
N GLU A 96 -6.67 9.77 10.29
CA GLU A 96 -5.80 10.28 11.35
C GLU A 96 -6.21 9.74 12.71
N ARG A 97 -5.26 9.62 13.65
CA ARG A 97 -5.59 9.30 15.03
C ARG A 97 -6.27 10.50 15.71
N ARG A 98 -7.29 10.21 16.51
CA ARG A 98 -7.92 11.15 17.45
C ARG A 98 -8.02 10.51 18.82
N SER A 99 -7.86 11.30 19.88
CA SER A 99 -7.76 10.77 21.25
C SER A 99 -9.06 10.15 21.75
N ALA A 100 -10.20 10.71 21.34
CA ALA A 100 -11.52 10.17 21.64
C ALA A 100 -11.97 9.04 20.70
N ALA A 101 -11.21 8.73 19.63
CA ALA A 101 -11.59 7.69 18.70
C ALA A 101 -11.42 6.30 19.31
N LYS A 102 -12.36 5.41 19.02
CA LYS A 102 -12.17 3.97 19.25
C LYS A 102 -11.00 3.48 18.39
N VAL A 103 -10.44 2.33 18.77
CA VAL A 103 -9.41 1.64 17.99
C VAL A 103 -9.82 1.58 16.51
N ILE A 104 -8.95 2.09 15.64
CA ILE A 104 -9.16 2.10 14.18
C ILE A 104 -9.21 0.64 13.72
N LYS A 105 -10.26 0.24 13.02
CA LYS A 105 -10.38 -1.14 12.55
C LYS A 105 -9.47 -1.33 11.32
N PRO A 106 -8.91 -2.54 11.11
CA PRO A 106 -8.11 -2.85 9.91
C PRO A 106 -8.79 -2.43 8.59
N ALA A 107 -10.10 -2.66 8.47
CA ALA A 107 -10.88 -2.33 7.27
C ALA A 107 -11.03 -0.82 6.99
N ASP A 108 -10.79 0.03 7.98
CA ASP A 108 -10.94 1.48 7.87
C ASP A 108 -9.65 2.16 7.35
N TYR A 109 -8.51 1.45 7.40
CA TYR A 109 -7.24 2.00 6.95
C TYR A 109 -7.18 2.20 5.44
N ARG A 110 -6.62 3.34 5.02
CA ARG A 110 -6.23 3.61 3.64
C ARG A 110 -4.80 4.12 3.55
N PHE A 111 -4.12 3.72 2.49
CA PHE A 111 -2.70 4.01 2.28
C PHE A 111 -2.45 4.63 0.91
N ASP A 112 -1.65 5.69 0.89
CA ASP A 112 -1.10 6.26 -0.33
C ASP A 112 0.40 5.95 -0.38
N PHE A 113 0.86 5.36 -1.47
CA PHE A 113 2.26 5.08 -1.73
C PHE A 113 2.75 5.83 -2.96
N ARG A 114 4.03 6.20 -2.94
CA ARG A 114 4.75 6.70 -4.12
C ARG A 114 5.99 5.86 -4.34
N PHE A 115 6.24 5.52 -5.59
CA PHE A 115 7.47 4.87 -6.00
C PHE A 115 8.34 5.90 -6.72
N ASP A 116 9.59 6.01 -6.28
CA ASP A 116 10.62 6.83 -6.90
C ASP A 116 11.69 5.85 -7.45
N GLY A 117 11.65 5.52 -8.75
CA GLY A 117 12.52 4.53 -9.40
C GLY A 117 12.25 4.37 -10.91
N GLY A 118 13.00 3.50 -11.61
CA GLY A 118 12.80 3.22 -13.04
C GLY A 118 13.65 4.04 -14.02
N TYR A 119 14.86 4.46 -13.64
CA TYR A 119 15.83 5.15 -14.51
C TYR A 119 16.85 4.20 -15.13
#